data_AF-A0A920MGE8-F1
#
_entry.id   AF-A0A920MGE8-F1
#
_cell.length_a   1.000
_cell.length_b   1.000
_cell.length_c   1.000
_cell.angle_alpha   90.00
_cell.angle_beta   90.00
_cell.angle_gamma   90.00
#
_symmetry.space_group_name_H-M   'P 1'
#
loop_
_entity.id
_entity.type
_entity.pdbx_description
1 polymer ?
#
loop_
_entity_poly.entity_id
_entity_poly.type
_entity_poly.pdbx_seq_one_letter_code
_entity_poly.pdbx_strand_id
1 'polypeptide(L)' 'MYSQNMVLSEGYLDGHQGAWLMQEGLYRSVFKLFWDEGYQIHIHQNGDEALDLILDVLKGNMEINPKRKSSNNHCSLWNL' A
#
# COMPACT_ATOMS: atom_id res chain seq x y z
N MET A 1 -13.16 10.92 15.89
CA MET A 1 -13.19 10.99 14.41
C MET A 1 -11.82 10.50 13.95
N TYR A 2 -11.73 9.26 13.51
CA TYR A 2 -10.46 8.61 13.18
C TYR A 2 -10.26 8.67 11.65
N SER A 3 -9.03 9.00 11.21
CA SER A 3 -8.60 9.15 9.81
C SER A 3 -8.70 10.57 9.20
N GLN A 4 -8.04 11.56 9.82
CA GLN A 4 -7.84 12.88 9.18
C GLN A 4 -6.46 13.06 8.52
N ASN A 5 -5.54 12.09 8.65
CA ASN A 5 -4.16 12.22 8.16
C ASN A 5 -3.94 11.52 6.81
N MET A 6 -4.80 11.77 5.81
CA MET A 6 -4.63 11.27 4.43
C MET A 6 -3.36 11.83 3.81
N VAL A 7 -2.57 11.00 3.13
CA VAL A 7 -1.48 11.52 2.30
C VAL A 7 -2.05 11.89 0.92
N LEU A 8 -2.04 13.19 0.62
CA LEU A 8 -2.59 13.76 -0.61
C LEU A 8 -1.48 14.24 -1.54
N SER A 9 -1.59 13.93 -2.84
CA SER A 9 -0.58 14.33 -3.84
C SER A 9 -0.46 15.85 -3.98
N GLU A 10 -1.58 16.57 -3.91
CA GLU A 10 -1.67 18.03 -4.01
C GLU A 10 -1.71 18.73 -2.63
N GLY A 11 -1.62 17.97 -1.53
CA GLY A 11 -1.71 18.48 -0.16
C GLY A 11 -3.11 19.00 0.23
N TYR A 12 -3.23 19.46 1.48
CA TYR A 12 -4.48 20.03 1.99
C TYR A 12 -4.55 21.54 1.76
N LEU A 13 -5.77 22.04 1.50
CA LEU A 13 -6.05 23.47 1.28
C LEU A 13 -5.83 24.34 2.52
N ASP A 14 -5.87 23.74 3.71
CA ASP A 14 -5.65 24.41 5.01
C ASP A 14 -4.19 24.33 5.49
N GLY A 15 -3.28 23.76 4.69
CA GLY A 15 -1.85 23.63 4.99
C GLY A 15 -1.49 22.44 5.87
N HIS A 16 -2.46 21.57 6.19
CA HIS A 16 -2.18 20.33 6.90
C HIS A 16 -1.43 19.33 6.01
N GLN A 17 -0.73 18.39 6.65
CA GLN A 17 -0.03 17.30 5.96
C GLN A 17 -0.55 15.95 6.47
N GLY A 18 -0.69 15.01 5.54
CA GLY A 18 -0.94 13.61 5.84
C GLY A 18 0.21 12.95 6.58
N ALA A 19 -0.01 11.73 7.04
CA ALA A 19 1.03 10.96 7.71
C ALA A 19 1.02 9.50 7.28
N TRP A 20 2.16 9.04 6.79
CA TRP A 20 2.39 7.62 6.49
C TRP A 20 2.42 6.79 7.78
N LEU A 21 1.60 5.74 7.85
CA LEU A 21 1.74 4.71 8.90
C LEU A 21 2.97 3.83 8.68
N MET A 22 3.25 3.50 7.42
CA MET A 22 4.38 2.68 7.03
C MET A 22 5.23 3.45 6.04
N GLN A 23 6.53 3.49 6.30
CA GLN A 23 7.47 4.09 5.35
C GLN A 23 7.49 3.27 4.06
N GLU A 24 7.60 3.96 2.93
CA GLU A 24 7.56 3.36 1.60
C GLU A 24 8.52 2.16 1.44
N GLY A 25 9.78 2.29 1.86
CA GLY A 25 10.77 1.22 1.72
C GLY A 25 10.41 -0.06 2.48
N LEU A 26 9.81 0.09 3.67
CA LEU A 26 9.29 -1.02 4.45
C LEU A 26 8.06 -1.63 3.76
N TYR A 27 7.14 -0.78 3.29
CA TYR A 27 5.94 -1.21 2.58
C TYR A 27 6.27 -2.07 1.36
N ARG A 28 7.20 -1.60 0.51
CA ARG A 28 7.67 -2.35 -0.68
C ARG A 28 8.25 -3.71 -0.32
N SER A 29 9.06 -3.75 0.74
CA SER A 29 9.73 -4.98 1.19
C SER A 29 8.73 -6.00 1.74
N VAL A 30 7.78 -5.54 2.56
CA VAL A 30 6.74 -6.39 3.15
C VAL A 30 5.75 -6.87 2.10
N PHE A 31 5.31 -5.99 1.20
CA PHE A 31 4.43 -6.36 0.10
C PHE A 31 5.09 -7.44 -0.76
N LYS A 32 6.36 -7.26 -1.14
CA LYS A 32 7.09 -8.24 -1.95
C LYS A 32 7.20 -9.59 -1.25
N LEU A 33 7.52 -9.62 0.05
CA LEU A 33 7.60 -10.85 0.82
C LEU A 33 6.28 -11.64 0.76
N PHE A 34 5.16 -11.00 1.10
CA PHE A 34 3.85 -11.67 1.05
C PHE A 34 3.39 -11.96 -0.38
N TRP A 35 3.84 -11.16 -1.35
CA TRP A 35 3.57 -11.42 -2.75
C TRP A 35 4.22 -12.72 -3.21
N ASP A 36 5.52 -12.87 -2.95
CA ASP A 36 6.32 -14.03 -3.35
C ASP A 36 5.86 -15.31 -2.63
N GLU A 37 5.43 -15.21 -1.38
CA GLU A 37 4.85 -16.32 -0.61
C GLU A 37 3.40 -16.67 -1.00
N GLY A 38 2.83 -15.98 -1.99
CA GLY A 38 1.53 -16.34 -2.57
C GLY A 38 0.31 -15.95 -1.73
N TYR A 39 0.45 -15.06 -0.74
CA TYR A 39 -0.66 -14.59 0.10
C TYR A 39 -1.66 -13.74 -0.70
N GLN A 40 -2.91 -13.72 -0.26
CA GLN A 40 -3.86 -12.66 -0.61
C GLN A 40 -3.54 -11.42 0.25
N ILE A 41 -3.31 -10.28 -0.40
CA ILE A 41 -2.94 -9.03 0.27
C ILE A 41 -4.16 -8.11 0.25
N HIS A 42 -4.59 -7.65 1.42
CA HIS A 42 -5.61 -6.62 1.59
C HIS A 42 -4.92 -5.36 2.12
N ILE A 43 -5.12 -4.23 1.45
CA ILE A 43 -4.53 -2.95 1.87
C ILE A 43 -5.64 -1.98 2.21
N HIS A 44 -5.52 -1.34 3.36
CA HIS A 44 -6.26 -0.13 3.67
C HIS A 44 -5.39 1.07 3.30
N GLN A 45 -5.90 1.95 2.43
CA GLN A 45 -5.24 3.21 2.07
C GLN A 45 -6.17 4.39 2.27
N ASN A 46 -5.58 5.54 2.58
CA ASN A 46 -6.28 6.77 2.85
C ASN A 46 -5.48 7.92 2.20
N GLY A 47 -6.11 8.62 1.25
CA GLY A 47 -5.42 9.55 0.34
C GLY A 47 -4.98 8.93 -0.99
N ASP A 48 -4.76 9.78 -1.99
CA ASP A 48 -4.46 9.40 -3.38
C ASP A 48 -2.98 9.09 -3.60
N GLU A 49 -2.06 9.78 -2.91
CA GLU A 49 -0.63 9.46 -3.00
C GLU A 49 -0.34 8.04 -2.48
N ALA A 50 -1.06 7.61 -1.44
CA ALA A 50 -0.98 6.25 -0.94
C ALA A 50 -1.50 5.22 -1.97
N LEU A 51 -2.55 5.56 -2.73
CA LEU A 51 -3.07 4.71 -3.80
C LEU A 51 -2.06 4.56 -4.95
N ASP A 52 -1.40 5.63 -5.35
CA ASP A 52 -0.38 5.60 -6.40
C ASP A 52 0.79 4.69 -6.04
N LEU A 53 1.29 4.78 -4.80
CA LEU A 53 2.32 3.87 -4.30
C LEU A 53 1.87 2.40 -4.38
N ILE A 54 0.62 2.10 -4.00
CA ILE A 54 0.09 0.74 -4.03
C ILE A 54 0.06 0.19 -5.46
N LEU A 55 -0.39 1.00 -6.42
CA LEU A 55 -0.47 0.61 -7.82
C LEU A 55 0.91 0.39 -8.43
N ASP A 56 1.88 1.24 -8.10
CA ASP A 56 3.28 1.09 -8.54
C ASP A 56 3.89 -0.23 -8.02
N VAL A 57 3.73 -0.50 -6.72
CA VAL A 57 4.23 -1.73 -6.09
C VAL A 57 3.56 -2.96 -6.69
N LEU A 58 2.24 -2.92 -6.88
CA LEU A 58 1.49 -4.02 -7.49
C LEU A 58 1.99 -4.28 -8.92
N LYS A 59 2.14 -3.23 -9.72
CA LYS A 59 2.62 -3.33 -11.10
C LYS A 59 4.00 -3.97 -11.17
N GLY A 60 4.97 -3.47 -10.39
CA GLY A 60 6.33 -4.03 -10.38
C GLY A 60 6.36 -5.51 -9.98
N ASN A 61 5.54 -5.91 -9.01
CA ASN A 61 5.47 -7.33 -8.60
C ASN A 61 4.75 -8.21 -9.62
N MET A 62 3.76 -7.69 -10.35
CA MET A 62 3.13 -8.43 -11.46
C MET A 62 4.07 -8.64 -12.64
N GLU A 63 4.96 -7.68 -12.93
CA GLU A 63 5.96 -7.79 -13.99
C GLU A 63 7.04 -8.83 -13.64
N ILE A 64 7.47 -8.89 -12.37
CA ILE A 64 8.51 -9.82 -11.90
C ILE A 64 7.94 -11.23 -11.68
N ASN A 65 6.78 -11.34 -11.03
CA ASN A 65 6.19 -12.60 -10.61
C ASN A 65 4.65 -12.55 -10.73
N PRO A 66 4.10 -12.76 -11.94
CA PRO A 66 2.66 -12.74 -12.15
C PRO A 66 1.99 -13.93 -11.45
N LYS A 67 1.09 -13.65 -10.50
CA LYS A 67 0.41 -14.68 -9.71
C LYS A 67 -0.54 -15.52 -10.56
N ARG A 68 -0.45 -16.86 -10.42
CA ARG A 68 -1.32 -17.83 -11.12
C ARG A 68 -2.48 -18.37 -10.26
N LYS A 69 -2.44 -18.20 -8.93
CA LYS A 69 -3.53 -18.38 -7.92
C LYS A 69 -2.93 -18.18 -6.52
N SER A 70 -3.66 -17.55 -5.59
CA SER A 70 -3.18 -17.37 -4.20
C SER A 70 -3.35 -18.65 -3.38
N SER A 71 -2.46 -18.85 -2.40
CA SER A 71 -2.70 -19.79 -1.31
C SER A 71 -3.83 -19.26 -0.41
N ASN A 72 -4.44 -20.09 0.43
CA ASN A 72 -5.55 -19.70 1.33
C ASN A 72 -5.13 -18.76 2.48
N ASN A 73 -3.96 -18.12 2.37
CA ASN A 73 -3.39 -17.27 3.42
C ASN A 73 -3.66 -15.79 3.11
N HIS A 74 -3.99 -15.01 4.14
CA HIS A 74 -4.36 -13.59 4.04
C HIS A 74 -3.40 -12.71 4.85
N CYS A 75 -3.03 -11.55 4.30
CA CYS A 75 -2.25 -10.51 5.00
C CYS A 75 -2.93 -9.14 4.83
N SER A 76 -2.97 -8.35 5.91
CA SER A 76 -3.52 -6.98 5.90
C SER A 76 -2.40 -5.96 6.12
N LEU A 77 -2.28 -4.98 5.21
CA LEU A 77 -1.35 -3.85 5.31
C LEU A 77 -2.14 -2.53 5.45
N TRP A 78 -1.55 -1.56 6.15
CA TRP A 78 -2.20 -0.28 6.46
C TRP A 78 -1.29 0.88 6.06
N ASN A 79 -1.80 1.79 5.23
CA ASN A 79 -1.27 3.13 5.03
C ASN A 79 -2.41 4.12 5.37
N LEU A 80 -2.18 5.02 6.35
CA LEU A 80 -3.06 6.17 6.55
C LEU A 80 -2.76 7.28 5.54
#